data_AF-A0A9W8UFI6-F1
#
_entry.id   AF-A0A9W8UFI6-F1
#
_cell.length_a   1.000
_cell.length_b   1.000
_cell.length_c   1.000
_cell.angle_alpha   90.00
_cell.angle_beta   90.00
_cell.angle_gamma   90.00
#
_symmetry.space_group_name_H-M   'P 1'
#
loop_
_entity.id
_entity.type
_entity.pdbx_description
1 polymer ?
#
loop_
_entity_poly.entity_id
_entity_poly.type
_entity_poly.pdbx_seq_one_letter_code
_entity_poly.pdbx_strand_id
1 'polypeptide(L)'
;MSSPVRHLLHKPWTPNVLSRSADSVISAQAERLFRYALEFRESAIVPGNIIGVQSILFLIQFATLNPSLLDAWYLIGVGMRMCVDLGLHQDPQPLDSIEVSLLETRRRLWWSVYAFDRSMSLGCGRPTEISDSAINVSLPTFRIEISATPVEIHGYLQRYRALQIQSKIYNRLNDTTGADGDVAREMLMQLSLELTEWKEASYQLPTRTLLESEWLMGRMLLLRPCRSLPKRTMSELIELWHSALGFTGIYRRLVETNSIFYVQVACEKVYWTGLMALYSFWSLRTGPDGSSDDLHTLNIWVMSERAMGAGKATLLTL
;
A
#
# COMPACT_ATOMS: atom_id res chain seq x y z
N MET A 1 -12.36 48.24 -29.82
CA MET A 1 -12.62 48.19 -28.37
C MET A 1 -13.28 46.86 -28.04
N SER A 2 -12.64 46.10 -27.14
CA SER A 2 -13.11 44.97 -26.30
C SER A 2 -13.89 43.80 -26.92
N SER A 3 -13.18 42.67 -26.99
CA SER A 3 -13.65 41.28 -27.08
C SER A 3 -14.49 40.84 -25.86
N PRO A 4 -15.51 39.97 -26.01
CA PRO A 4 -16.21 39.35 -24.90
C PRO A 4 -15.54 38.01 -24.52
N VAL A 5 -14.50 38.07 -23.70
CA VAL A 5 -14.01 36.93 -22.90
C VAL A 5 -14.42 37.20 -21.46
N ARG A 6 -15.53 36.60 -21.01
CA ARG A 6 -15.89 36.42 -19.58
C ARG A 6 -17.18 35.62 -19.49
N HIS A 7 -17.11 34.29 -19.54
CA HIS A 7 -18.09 33.39 -18.90
C HIS A 7 -17.59 31.93 -18.81
N LEU A 8 -16.32 31.71 -18.49
CA LEU A 8 -15.78 30.39 -18.11
C LEU A 8 -14.96 30.48 -16.83
N LEU A 9 -15.48 31.16 -15.81
CA LEU A 9 -14.93 31.11 -14.46
C LEU A 9 -15.70 30.08 -13.63
N HIS A 10 -14.97 29.01 -13.30
CA HIS A 10 -15.15 28.12 -12.15
C HIS A 10 -16.56 27.58 -11.89
N LYS A 11 -16.88 26.44 -12.54
CA LYS A 11 -17.63 25.41 -11.79
C LYS A 11 -16.68 24.85 -10.74
N PRO A 12 -16.99 24.92 -9.43
CA PRO A 12 -16.16 24.30 -8.42
C PRO A 12 -16.11 22.79 -8.71
N TRP A 13 -14.91 22.25 -8.72
CA TRP A 13 -14.62 20.84 -8.80
C TRP A 13 -15.36 20.15 -7.64
N THR A 14 -16.37 19.32 -7.91
CA THR A 14 -17.09 18.54 -6.88
C THR A 14 -16.82 17.04 -7.09
N PRO A 15 -15.78 16.48 -6.44
CA PRO A 15 -15.59 15.05 -6.39
C PRO A 15 -16.44 14.47 -5.25
N ASN A 16 -17.25 13.49 -5.60
CA ASN A 16 -17.96 12.65 -4.64
C ASN A 16 -16.94 11.71 -3.98
N VAL A 17 -16.54 12.00 -2.73
CA VAL A 17 -15.83 11.02 -1.88
C VAL A 17 -16.25 11.18 -0.43
N LEU A 18 -16.58 10.06 0.18
CA LEU A 18 -16.92 9.84 1.60
C LEU A 18 -15.89 10.40 2.59
N SER A 19 -14.72 10.81 2.13
CA SER A 19 -13.59 11.20 2.98
C SER A 19 -13.45 12.70 3.23
N ARG A 20 -14.21 13.58 2.56
CA ARG A 20 -14.05 15.04 2.75
C ARG A 20 -15.05 15.71 3.67
N SER A 21 -16.19 15.11 3.97
CA SER A 21 -17.01 15.62 5.06
C SER A 21 -17.35 14.47 6.00
N ALA A 22 -16.71 14.51 7.17
CA ALA A 22 -17.23 13.85 8.37
C ALA A 22 -18.74 14.14 8.53
N ASP A 23 -19.19 15.31 8.04
CA ASP A 23 -20.57 15.77 7.99
C ASP A 23 -21.39 15.32 6.74
N SER A 24 -20.88 14.41 5.90
CA SER A 24 -21.70 13.89 4.78
C SER A 24 -22.82 13.01 5.31
N VAL A 25 -23.97 13.02 4.63
CA VAL A 25 -25.08 12.11 4.92
C VAL A 25 -24.62 10.65 4.95
N ILE A 26 -23.69 10.28 4.06
CA ILE A 26 -23.20 8.91 3.99
C ILE A 26 -22.25 8.59 5.16
N SER A 27 -21.40 9.52 5.58
CA SER A 27 -20.56 9.37 6.78
C SER A 27 -21.43 9.19 8.04
N ALA A 28 -22.43 10.04 8.24
CA ALA A 28 -23.37 9.93 9.35
C ALA A 28 -24.15 8.61 9.33
N GLN A 29 -24.57 8.15 8.14
CA GLN A 29 -25.22 6.86 7.97
C GLN A 29 -24.30 5.69 8.30
N ALA A 30 -23.05 5.73 7.82
CA ALA A 30 -22.04 4.71 8.10
C ALA A 30 -21.76 4.60 9.61
N GLU A 31 -21.60 5.75 10.28
CA GLU A 31 -21.39 5.78 11.74
C GLU A 31 -22.60 5.25 12.50
N ARG A 32 -23.83 5.59 12.08
CA ARG A 32 -25.05 5.05 12.69
C ARG A 32 -25.13 3.53 12.57
N LEU A 33 -24.88 2.99 11.38
CA LEU A 33 -24.87 1.55 11.13
C LEU A 33 -23.77 0.85 11.94
N PHE A 34 -22.60 1.48 12.03
CA PHE A 34 -21.49 1.00 12.86
C PHE A 34 -21.89 0.93 14.35
N ARG A 35 -22.47 1.99 14.92
CA ARG A 35 -22.91 2.00 16.32
C ARG A 35 -23.94 0.90 16.59
N TYR A 36 -24.89 0.71 15.68
CA TYR A 36 -25.88 -0.37 15.79
C TYR A 36 -25.22 -1.76 15.73
N ALA A 37 -24.25 -1.96 14.83
CA ALA A 37 -23.52 -3.23 14.73
C ALA A 37 -22.75 -3.57 16.02
N LEU A 38 -22.24 -2.56 16.75
CA LEU A 38 -21.56 -2.77 18.03
C LEU A 38 -22.45 -3.34 19.13
N GLU A 39 -23.78 -3.22 19.02
CA GLU A 39 -24.72 -3.87 19.94
C GLU A 39 -24.65 -5.40 19.85
N PHE A 40 -24.22 -5.94 18.70
CA PHE A 40 -24.10 -7.37 18.43
C PHE A 40 -22.67 -7.91 18.61
N ARG A 41 -21.73 -7.12 19.16
CA ARG A 41 -20.32 -7.52 19.26
C ARG A 41 -20.10 -8.83 20.02
N GLU A 42 -20.89 -9.09 21.06
CA GLU A 42 -20.78 -10.31 21.87
C GLU A 42 -21.25 -11.54 21.09
N SER A 43 -22.32 -11.42 20.30
CA SER A 43 -22.84 -12.54 19.51
C SER A 43 -22.10 -12.73 18.18
N ALA A 44 -21.50 -11.68 17.62
CA ALA A 44 -20.83 -11.73 16.34
C ALA A 44 -19.34 -12.12 16.46
N ILE A 45 -18.60 -11.54 17.41
CA ILE A 45 -17.13 -11.65 17.46
C ILE A 45 -16.67 -12.73 18.45
N VAL A 46 -17.28 -12.81 19.63
CA VAL A 46 -16.86 -13.71 20.71
C VAL A 46 -16.91 -15.20 20.34
N PRO A 47 -17.88 -15.69 19.54
CA PRO A 47 -17.95 -17.12 19.22
C PRO A 47 -16.77 -17.67 18.41
N GLY A 48 -15.77 -16.85 18.06
CA GLY A 48 -14.50 -17.31 17.50
C GLY A 48 -14.68 -18.14 16.23
N ASN A 49 -15.68 -17.80 15.39
CA ASN A 49 -16.05 -18.56 14.20
C ASN A 49 -15.85 -17.73 12.93
N ILE A 50 -16.19 -18.30 11.77
CA ILE A 50 -16.08 -17.63 10.46
C ILE A 50 -16.86 -16.30 10.42
N ILE A 51 -18.03 -16.24 11.03
CA ILE A 51 -18.85 -15.02 11.10
C ILE A 51 -18.14 -13.95 11.95
N GLY A 52 -17.46 -14.34 13.02
CA GLY A 52 -16.62 -13.45 13.80
C GLY A 52 -15.47 -12.86 12.99
N VAL A 53 -14.79 -13.67 12.18
CA VAL A 53 -13.73 -13.19 11.27
C VAL A 53 -14.28 -12.24 10.21
N GLN A 54 -15.46 -12.53 9.65
CA GLN A 54 -16.14 -11.62 8.71
C GLN A 54 -16.50 -10.29 9.39
N SER A 55 -17.03 -10.35 10.61
CA SER A 55 -17.46 -9.18 11.39
C SER A 55 -16.28 -8.27 11.73
N ILE A 56 -15.17 -8.85 12.22
CA ILE A 56 -13.96 -8.06 12.52
C ILE A 56 -13.34 -7.48 11.25
N LEU A 57 -13.41 -8.18 10.11
CA LEU A 57 -12.91 -7.66 8.83
C LEU A 57 -13.69 -6.41 8.37
N PHE A 58 -15.01 -6.39 8.54
CA PHE A 58 -15.81 -5.19 8.27
C PHE A 58 -15.47 -4.04 9.24
N LEU A 59 -15.20 -4.33 10.51
CA LEU A 59 -14.76 -3.33 11.48
C LEU A 59 -13.38 -2.77 11.13
N ILE A 60 -12.43 -3.62 10.69
CA ILE A 60 -11.12 -3.19 10.19
C ILE A 60 -11.32 -2.24 9.01
N GLN A 61 -12.14 -2.60 8.02
CA GLN A 61 -12.41 -1.74 6.87
C GLN A 61 -13.00 -0.39 7.30
N PHE A 62 -13.98 -0.39 8.20
CA PHE A 62 -14.55 0.85 8.75
C PHE A 62 -13.49 1.70 9.48
N ALA A 63 -12.65 1.09 10.31
CA ALA A 63 -11.59 1.77 11.05
C ALA A 63 -10.56 2.41 10.11
N THR A 64 -10.18 1.74 9.00
CA THR A 64 -9.28 2.35 8.02
C THR A 64 -9.86 3.57 7.30
N LEU A 65 -11.19 3.71 7.28
CA LEU A 65 -11.87 4.91 6.75
C LEU A 65 -12.10 5.96 7.84
N ASN A 66 -12.15 5.56 9.11
CA ASN A 66 -12.49 6.39 10.27
C ASN A 66 -11.47 6.21 11.41
N PRO A 67 -10.18 6.55 11.20
CA PRO A 67 -9.12 6.30 12.17
C PRO A 67 -9.26 7.10 13.48
N SER A 68 -10.13 8.12 13.51
CA SER A 68 -10.47 8.87 14.73
C SER A 68 -11.42 8.13 15.66
N LEU A 69 -12.18 7.15 15.14
CA LEU A 69 -13.18 6.41 15.92
C LEU A 69 -12.66 5.06 16.40
N LEU A 70 -11.85 4.40 15.58
CA LEU A 70 -11.30 3.08 15.86
C LEU A 70 -9.86 2.99 15.37
N ASP A 71 -9.04 2.29 16.14
CA ASP A 71 -7.68 1.98 15.73
C ASP A 71 -7.66 0.65 14.96
N ALA A 72 -7.47 0.77 13.64
CA ALA A 72 -7.42 -0.37 12.75
C ALA A 72 -6.27 -1.34 13.08
N TRP A 73 -5.15 -0.87 13.63
CA TRP A 73 -4.01 -1.74 13.95
C TRP A 73 -4.37 -2.76 15.03
N TYR A 74 -5.05 -2.35 16.10
CA TYR A 74 -5.50 -3.28 17.14
C TYR A 74 -6.55 -4.28 16.62
N LEU A 75 -7.48 -3.81 15.78
CA LEU A 75 -8.52 -4.67 15.20
C LEU A 75 -7.93 -5.69 14.24
N ILE A 76 -6.92 -5.31 13.45
CA ILE A 76 -6.15 -6.22 12.60
C ILE A 76 -5.53 -7.33 13.45
N GLY A 77 -4.91 -7.01 14.59
CA GLY A 77 -4.33 -8.04 15.46
C GLY A 77 -5.34 -8.91 16.19
N VAL A 78 -6.55 -8.42 16.45
CA VAL A 78 -7.67 -9.30 16.84
C VAL A 78 -8.03 -10.24 15.69
N GLY A 79 -8.21 -9.72 14.48
CA GLY A 79 -8.56 -10.52 13.31
C GLY A 79 -7.51 -11.58 12.95
N MET A 80 -6.22 -11.24 13.03
CA MET A 80 -5.12 -12.18 12.82
C MET A 80 -5.16 -13.33 13.82
N ARG A 81 -5.35 -13.04 15.12
CA ARG A 81 -5.49 -14.08 16.15
C ARG A 81 -6.70 -14.96 15.94
N MET A 82 -7.86 -14.40 15.58
CA MET A 82 -9.05 -15.18 15.25
C MET A 82 -8.82 -16.11 14.06
N CYS A 83 -8.16 -15.61 13.00
CA CYS A 83 -7.79 -16.42 11.85
C CYS A 83 -6.84 -17.57 12.23
N VAL A 84 -5.86 -17.31 13.10
CA VAL A 84 -4.90 -18.32 13.55
C VAL A 84 -5.58 -19.38 14.42
N ASP A 85 -6.42 -18.97 15.37
CA ASP A 85 -7.19 -19.85 16.26
C ASP A 85 -8.08 -20.82 15.47
N LEU A 86 -8.72 -20.32 14.40
CA LEU A 86 -9.53 -21.11 13.47
C LEU A 86 -8.73 -21.93 12.43
N GLY A 87 -7.39 -21.85 12.47
CA GLY A 87 -6.51 -22.51 11.51
C GLY A 87 -6.64 -21.98 10.08
N LEU A 88 -7.13 -20.75 9.86
CA LEU A 88 -7.32 -20.19 8.51
C LEU A 88 -5.98 -19.92 7.79
N HIS A 89 -4.89 -19.85 8.54
CA HIS A 89 -3.51 -19.71 8.06
C HIS A 89 -2.90 -21.03 7.54
N GLN A 90 -3.68 -22.11 7.50
CA GLN A 90 -3.31 -23.42 6.96
C GLN A 90 -4.47 -23.98 6.12
N ASP A 91 -4.20 -24.41 4.90
CA ASP A 91 -5.15 -25.19 4.11
C ASP A 91 -5.34 -26.58 4.76
N PRO A 92 -6.58 -27.07 4.91
CA PRO A 92 -6.84 -28.38 5.50
C PRO A 92 -6.21 -29.49 4.67
N GLN A 93 -5.79 -30.56 5.33
CA GLN A 93 -5.20 -31.73 4.70
C GLN A 93 -5.97 -33.00 5.12
N PRO A 94 -6.47 -33.81 4.17
CA PRO A 94 -6.40 -33.60 2.72
C PRO A 94 -7.38 -32.49 2.24
N LEU A 95 -7.11 -31.86 1.10
CA LEU A 95 -7.89 -30.70 0.62
C LEU A 95 -9.37 -31.01 0.31
N ASP A 96 -9.68 -32.27 0.00
CA ASP A 96 -11.03 -32.78 -0.25
C ASP A 96 -11.83 -33.05 1.03
N SER A 97 -11.22 -32.88 2.21
CA SER A 97 -11.91 -33.01 3.49
C SER A 97 -12.89 -31.85 3.78
N ILE A 98 -12.96 -30.85 2.90
CA ILE A 98 -13.78 -29.65 3.07
C ILE A 98 -14.47 -29.30 1.76
N GLU A 99 -15.67 -28.74 1.87
CA GLU A 99 -16.40 -28.26 0.72
C GLU A 99 -15.67 -27.07 0.05
N VAL A 100 -15.70 -27.01 -1.29
CA VAL A 100 -14.91 -26.09 -2.10
C VAL A 100 -15.26 -24.63 -1.82
N SER A 101 -16.54 -24.29 -1.68
CA SER A 101 -16.99 -22.94 -1.36
C SER A 101 -16.53 -22.51 0.03
N LEU A 102 -16.58 -23.40 1.03
CA LEU A 102 -16.08 -23.11 2.37
C LEU A 102 -14.55 -22.93 2.38
N LEU A 103 -13.80 -23.74 1.64
CA LEU A 103 -12.36 -23.58 1.47
C LEU A 103 -12.02 -22.22 0.84
N GLU A 104 -12.75 -21.83 -0.20
CA GLU A 104 -12.59 -20.53 -0.84
C GLU A 104 -12.91 -19.38 0.14
N THR A 105 -13.97 -19.48 0.95
CA THR A 105 -14.27 -18.50 2.01
C THR A 105 -13.12 -18.40 3.02
N ARG A 106 -12.59 -19.52 3.50
CA ARG A 106 -11.45 -19.54 4.45
C ARG A 106 -10.24 -18.82 3.86
N ARG A 107 -9.88 -19.11 2.60
CA ARG A 107 -8.76 -18.47 1.89
C ARG A 107 -8.99 -16.97 1.72
N ARG A 108 -10.19 -16.55 1.30
CA ARG A 108 -10.52 -15.12 1.14
C ARG A 108 -10.38 -14.36 2.46
N LEU A 109 -10.86 -14.93 3.56
CA LEU A 109 -10.77 -14.30 4.88
C LEU A 109 -9.32 -14.18 5.33
N TRP A 110 -8.55 -15.27 5.23
CA TRP A 110 -7.12 -15.26 5.55
C TRP A 110 -6.39 -14.16 4.78
N TRP A 111 -6.47 -14.20 3.45
CA TRP A 111 -5.74 -13.27 2.59
C TRP A 111 -6.21 -11.82 2.74
N SER A 112 -7.48 -11.59 3.08
CA SER A 112 -7.99 -10.24 3.39
C SER A 112 -7.35 -9.66 4.64
N VAL A 113 -7.36 -10.40 5.76
CA VAL A 113 -6.75 -9.95 7.02
C VAL A 113 -5.23 -9.83 6.86
N TYR A 114 -4.60 -10.79 6.19
CA TYR A 114 -3.17 -10.74 5.83
C TYR A 114 -2.82 -9.44 5.10
N ALA A 115 -3.60 -9.05 4.08
CA ALA A 115 -3.29 -7.84 3.32
C ALA A 115 -3.40 -6.56 4.15
N PHE A 116 -4.35 -6.51 5.10
CA PHE A 116 -4.44 -5.42 6.05
C PHE A 116 -3.23 -5.36 6.99
N ASP A 117 -2.83 -6.50 7.59
CA ASP A 117 -1.62 -6.57 8.43
C ASP A 117 -0.38 -6.12 7.65
N ARG A 118 -0.10 -6.70 6.48
CA ARG A 118 1.08 -6.32 5.70
C ARG A 118 1.06 -4.85 5.33
N SER A 119 -0.07 -4.32 4.87
CA SER A 119 -0.14 -2.92 4.46
C SER A 119 0.05 -1.96 5.62
N MET A 120 -0.59 -2.23 6.78
CA MET A 120 -0.52 -1.39 7.96
C MET A 120 0.84 -1.49 8.66
N SER A 121 1.33 -2.71 8.89
CA SER A 121 2.59 -2.95 9.59
C SER A 121 3.77 -2.36 8.81
N LEU A 122 3.83 -2.58 7.50
CA LEU A 122 4.87 -1.99 6.65
C LEU A 122 4.75 -0.46 6.57
N GLY A 123 3.52 0.06 6.45
CA GLY A 123 3.23 1.49 6.42
C GLY A 123 3.53 2.21 7.74
N CYS A 124 3.50 1.53 8.88
CA CYS A 124 3.87 2.08 10.17
C CYS A 124 5.31 1.76 10.58
N GLY A 125 6.07 1.04 9.74
CA GLY A 125 7.40 0.58 10.07
C GLY A 125 7.43 -0.41 11.24
N ARG A 126 6.38 -1.20 11.43
CA ARG A 126 6.21 -2.22 12.47
C ARG A 126 6.44 -3.64 11.91
N PRO A 127 6.86 -4.60 12.76
CA PRO A 127 6.88 -6.01 12.39
C PRO A 127 5.47 -6.52 12.05
N THR A 128 5.39 -7.45 11.11
CA THR A 128 4.16 -8.14 10.74
C THR A 128 3.87 -9.27 11.71
N GLU A 129 2.59 -9.61 11.97
CA GLU A 129 2.24 -10.50 13.09
C GLU A 129 2.65 -11.96 12.92
N ILE A 130 2.45 -12.52 11.74
CA ILE A 130 2.86 -13.89 11.39
C ILE A 130 3.94 -13.84 10.32
N SER A 131 4.96 -14.70 10.41
CA SER A 131 5.96 -14.86 9.34
C SER A 131 5.34 -15.59 8.14
N ASP A 132 5.71 -15.21 6.92
CA ASP A 132 5.29 -15.91 5.70
C ASP A 132 5.65 -17.41 5.72
N SER A 133 6.71 -17.79 6.44
CA SER A 133 7.12 -19.19 6.61
C SER A 133 6.13 -20.05 7.40
N ALA A 134 5.29 -19.43 8.23
CA ALA A 134 4.26 -20.10 9.02
C ALA A 134 2.90 -20.15 8.30
N ILE A 135 2.82 -19.69 7.05
CA ILE A 135 1.58 -19.64 6.26
C ILE A 135 1.62 -20.76 5.23
N ASN A 136 0.62 -21.65 5.25
CA ASN A 136 0.46 -22.69 4.24
C ASN A 136 -0.96 -22.63 3.66
N VAL A 137 -1.28 -21.52 2.99
CA VAL A 137 -2.60 -21.27 2.40
C VAL A 137 -2.41 -20.86 0.96
N SER A 138 -3.08 -21.56 0.06
CA SER A 138 -3.09 -21.17 -1.35
C SER A 138 -3.83 -19.85 -1.54
N LEU A 139 -3.45 -19.09 -2.56
CA LEU A 139 -4.19 -17.89 -2.94
C LEU A 139 -5.66 -18.24 -3.30
N PRO A 140 -6.64 -17.36 -3.00
CA PRO A 140 -8.03 -17.58 -3.36
C PRO A 140 -8.20 -17.59 -4.88
N THR A 141 -9.23 -18.28 -5.36
CA THR A 141 -9.50 -18.36 -6.81
C THR A 141 -10.38 -17.23 -7.31
N PHE A 142 -11.16 -16.61 -6.42
CA PHE A 142 -12.16 -15.59 -6.73
C PHE A 142 -13.18 -16.02 -7.80
N ARG A 143 -13.37 -17.32 -8.03
CA ARG A 143 -14.28 -17.85 -9.07
C ARG A 143 -15.73 -18.01 -8.62
N ILE A 144 -15.95 -18.00 -7.31
CA ILE A 144 -17.28 -18.11 -6.70
C ILE A 144 -17.81 -16.71 -6.43
N GLU A 145 -19.03 -16.41 -6.88
CA GLU A 145 -19.78 -15.19 -6.55
C GLU A 145 -19.17 -13.85 -7.02
N ILE A 146 -18.26 -13.86 -8.00
CA ILE A 146 -17.60 -12.65 -8.52
C ILE A 146 -17.75 -12.58 -10.04
N SER A 147 -18.08 -11.39 -10.56
CA SER A 147 -18.25 -11.12 -11.99
C SER A 147 -16.95 -10.71 -12.72
N ALA A 148 -15.81 -10.71 -12.01
CA ALA A 148 -14.51 -10.33 -12.57
C ALA A 148 -13.99 -11.39 -13.56
N THR A 149 -13.34 -10.90 -14.61
CA THR A 149 -12.67 -11.74 -15.61
C THR A 149 -11.45 -12.47 -15.01
N PRO A 150 -11.02 -13.61 -15.59
CA PRO A 150 -9.81 -14.30 -15.12
C PRO A 150 -8.55 -13.42 -15.09
N VAL A 151 -8.45 -12.46 -16.01
CA VAL A 151 -7.31 -11.53 -16.10
C VAL A 151 -7.35 -10.50 -14.96
N GLU A 152 -8.52 -9.99 -14.60
CA GLU A 152 -8.69 -9.10 -13.44
C GLU A 152 -8.40 -9.82 -12.13
N ILE A 153 -8.91 -11.05 -11.98
CA ILE A 153 -8.60 -11.92 -10.84
C ILE A 153 -7.10 -12.11 -10.70
N HIS A 154 -6.42 -12.47 -11.79
CA HIS A 154 -4.96 -12.62 -11.78
C HIS A 154 -4.28 -11.32 -11.33
N GLY A 155 -4.74 -10.17 -11.83
CA GLY A 155 -4.29 -8.85 -11.40
C GLY A 155 -4.46 -8.57 -9.90
N TYR A 156 -5.59 -8.96 -9.30
CA TYR A 156 -5.82 -8.80 -7.86
C TYR A 156 -4.92 -9.73 -7.04
N LEU A 157 -4.71 -10.95 -7.52
CA LEU A 157 -3.82 -11.92 -6.86
C LEU A 157 -2.36 -11.46 -6.83
N GLN A 158 -1.91 -10.71 -7.85
CA GLN A 158 -0.57 -10.13 -7.85
C GLN A 158 -0.35 -9.13 -6.72
N ARG A 159 -1.40 -8.49 -6.18
CA ARG A 159 -1.25 -7.62 -5.01
C ARG A 159 -0.79 -8.40 -3.77
N TYR A 160 -1.33 -9.60 -3.55
CA TYR A 160 -0.88 -10.43 -2.43
C TYR A 160 0.58 -10.85 -2.58
N ARG A 161 1.01 -11.17 -3.81
CA ARG A 161 2.42 -11.45 -4.12
C ARG A 161 3.31 -10.24 -3.86
N ALA A 162 2.89 -9.04 -4.25
CA ALA A 162 3.61 -7.81 -3.94
C ALA A 162 3.82 -7.62 -2.43
N LEU A 163 2.76 -7.84 -1.63
CA LEU A 163 2.82 -7.71 -0.17
C LEU A 163 3.75 -8.76 0.48
N GLN A 164 3.80 -9.98 -0.06
CA GLN A 164 4.78 -11.00 0.36
C GLN A 164 6.22 -10.53 0.11
N ILE A 165 6.51 -10.06 -1.11
CA ILE A 165 7.85 -9.54 -1.46
C ILE A 165 8.21 -8.34 -0.58
N GLN A 166 7.29 -7.38 -0.39
CA GLN A 166 7.53 -6.23 0.49
C GLN A 166 7.76 -6.64 1.94
N SER A 167 7.00 -7.60 2.48
CA SER A 167 7.22 -8.14 3.84
C SER A 167 8.58 -8.81 3.97
N LYS A 168 8.97 -9.62 2.98
CA LYS A 168 10.29 -10.24 2.91
C LYS A 168 11.41 -9.19 2.90
N ILE A 169 11.28 -8.14 2.08
CA ILE A 169 12.22 -7.01 2.05
C ILE A 169 12.33 -6.37 3.44
N TYR A 170 11.20 -6.01 4.05
CA TYR A 170 11.18 -5.36 5.35
C TYR A 170 11.85 -6.20 6.44
N ASN A 171 11.51 -7.49 6.53
CA ASN A 171 12.07 -8.39 7.54
C ASN A 171 13.59 -8.55 7.35
N ARG A 172 14.06 -8.84 6.12
CA ARG A 172 15.49 -9.02 5.83
C ARG A 172 16.34 -7.77 6.11
N LEU A 173 15.77 -6.59 5.88
CA LEU A 173 16.44 -5.31 6.18
C LEU A 173 16.51 -5.00 7.68
N ASN A 174 15.63 -5.58 8.49
CA ASN A 174 15.59 -5.36 9.93
C ASN A 174 16.29 -6.46 10.73
N ASP A 175 16.37 -7.69 10.21
CA ASP A 175 16.99 -8.85 10.85
C ASP A 175 18.53 -8.81 10.83
N THR A 176 19.13 -8.00 9.96
CA THR A 176 20.58 -7.96 9.70
C THR A 176 21.37 -7.24 10.82
N THR A 177 21.30 -7.79 12.03
CA THR A 177 22.19 -7.45 13.13
C THR A 177 23.62 -7.93 12.81
N GLY A 178 24.54 -6.99 12.60
CA GLY A 178 25.97 -7.28 12.41
C GLY A 178 26.37 -7.83 11.03
N ALA A 179 25.54 -7.68 10.00
CA ALA A 179 25.90 -8.10 8.65
C ALA A 179 26.95 -7.14 8.04
N ASP A 180 27.98 -7.72 7.44
CA ASP A 180 28.94 -7.03 6.59
C ASP A 180 28.22 -6.30 5.44
N GLY A 181 28.73 -5.14 5.03
CA GLY A 181 28.15 -4.31 3.98
C GLY A 181 28.02 -5.06 2.66
N ASP A 182 28.95 -5.97 2.35
CA ASP A 182 28.91 -6.77 1.12
C ASP A 182 27.80 -7.83 1.15
N VAL A 183 27.59 -8.48 2.30
CA VAL A 183 26.47 -9.42 2.50
C VAL A 183 25.13 -8.68 2.37
N ALA A 184 25.06 -7.46 2.91
CA ALA A 184 23.86 -6.63 2.77
C ALA A 184 23.59 -6.23 1.31
N ARG A 185 24.63 -5.92 0.52
CA ARG A 185 24.48 -5.61 -0.92
C ARG A 185 24.02 -6.81 -1.74
N GLU A 186 24.60 -7.98 -1.51
CA GLU A 186 24.19 -9.22 -2.19
C GLU A 186 22.71 -9.52 -1.91
N MET A 187 22.30 -9.42 -0.65
CA MET A 187 20.90 -9.59 -0.24
C MET A 187 19.97 -8.58 -0.93
N LEU A 188 20.37 -7.29 -1.03
CA LEU A 188 19.59 -6.28 -1.73
C LEU A 188 19.46 -6.58 -3.22
N MET A 189 20.53 -7.04 -3.87
CA MET A 189 20.52 -7.39 -5.29
C MET A 189 19.51 -8.52 -5.54
N GLN A 190 19.51 -9.56 -4.71
CA GLN A 190 18.56 -10.67 -4.79
C GLN A 190 17.11 -10.20 -4.62
N LEU A 191 16.83 -9.36 -3.62
CA LEU A 191 15.50 -8.81 -3.40
C LEU A 191 15.05 -7.86 -4.52
N SER A 192 15.98 -7.10 -5.10
CA SER A 192 15.71 -6.20 -6.23
C SER A 192 15.34 -6.98 -7.49
N LEU A 193 16.05 -8.09 -7.75
CA LEU A 193 15.76 -8.99 -8.85
C LEU A 193 14.35 -9.59 -8.72
N GLU A 194 14.03 -10.17 -7.55
CA GLU A 194 12.71 -10.76 -7.27
C GLU A 194 11.57 -9.74 -7.46
N LEU A 195 11.74 -8.51 -6.97
CA LEU A 195 10.75 -7.44 -7.14
C LEU A 195 10.60 -7.03 -8.60
N THR A 196 11.69 -7.02 -9.37
CA THR A 196 11.70 -6.66 -10.79
C THR A 196 11.04 -7.74 -11.65
N GLU A 197 11.39 -9.00 -11.42
CA GLU A 197 10.77 -10.16 -12.11
C GLU A 197 9.25 -10.18 -11.88
N TRP A 198 8.81 -9.93 -10.65
CA TRP A 198 7.39 -9.81 -10.34
C TRP A 198 6.70 -8.67 -11.11
N LYS A 199 7.36 -7.51 -11.21
CA LYS A 199 6.83 -6.33 -11.94
C LYS A 199 6.71 -6.61 -13.43
N GLU A 200 7.73 -7.22 -14.05
CA GLU A 200 7.72 -7.57 -15.47
C GLU A 200 6.64 -8.61 -15.79
N ALA A 201 6.50 -9.63 -14.95
CA ALA A 201 5.44 -10.64 -15.09
C ALA A 201 4.02 -10.05 -14.97
N SER A 202 3.89 -8.89 -14.31
CA SER A 202 2.59 -8.27 -13.98
C SER A 202 2.25 -7.03 -14.81
N TYR A 203 3.18 -6.52 -15.66
CA TYR A 203 3.05 -5.21 -16.30
C TYR A 203 1.85 -5.09 -17.25
N GLN A 204 1.48 -6.19 -17.93
CA GLN A 204 0.40 -6.20 -18.93
C GLN A 204 -1.01 -6.35 -18.34
N LEU A 205 -1.14 -6.46 -17.02
CA LEU A 205 -2.43 -6.71 -16.37
C LEU A 205 -3.30 -5.45 -16.28
N PRO A 206 -4.63 -5.56 -16.35
CA PRO A 206 -5.55 -4.42 -16.22
C PRO A 206 -5.38 -3.64 -14.92
N THR A 207 -4.94 -4.32 -13.85
CA THR A 207 -4.64 -3.72 -12.54
C THR A 207 -3.30 -2.97 -12.50
N ARG A 208 -2.70 -2.64 -13.65
CA ARG A 208 -1.37 -2.01 -13.78
C ARG A 208 -1.12 -0.85 -12.82
N THR A 209 -2.09 0.05 -12.62
CA THR A 209 -1.93 1.23 -11.76
C THR A 209 -1.72 0.83 -10.30
N LEU A 210 -2.51 -0.15 -9.82
CA LEU A 210 -2.35 -0.71 -8.49
C LEU A 210 -0.99 -1.41 -8.35
N LEU A 211 -0.65 -2.29 -9.29
CA LEU A 211 0.59 -3.07 -9.22
C LEU A 211 1.84 -2.21 -9.38
N GLU A 212 1.79 -1.16 -10.20
CA GLU A 212 2.85 -0.16 -10.31
C GLU A 212 3.02 0.61 -8.99
N SER A 213 1.93 0.98 -8.31
CA SER A 213 2.02 1.60 -6.99
C SER A 213 2.68 0.67 -5.94
N GLU A 214 2.38 -0.63 -5.97
CA GLU A 214 3.00 -1.61 -5.07
C GLU A 214 4.47 -1.86 -5.41
N TRP A 215 4.83 -1.85 -6.69
CA TRP A 215 6.22 -1.92 -7.13
C TRP A 215 7.03 -0.73 -6.60
N LEU A 216 6.52 0.50 -6.78
CA LEU A 216 7.18 1.72 -6.32
C LEU A 216 7.33 1.73 -4.78
N MET A 217 6.34 1.23 -4.05
CA MET A 217 6.46 1.05 -2.60
C MET A 217 7.56 0.05 -2.23
N GLY A 218 7.63 -1.10 -2.91
CA GLY A 218 8.69 -2.08 -2.70
C GLY A 218 10.08 -1.53 -3.01
N ARG A 219 10.20 -0.74 -4.07
CA ARG A 219 11.43 -0.05 -4.47
C ARG A 219 11.89 0.96 -3.42
N MET A 220 10.98 1.81 -2.94
CA MET A 220 11.27 2.76 -1.87
C MET A 220 11.66 2.05 -0.57
N LEU A 221 10.98 0.95 -0.24
CA LEU A 221 11.30 0.13 0.93
C LEU A 221 12.69 -0.51 0.83
N LEU A 222 13.09 -0.98 -0.35
CA LEU A 222 14.38 -1.61 -0.62
C LEU A 222 15.56 -0.61 -0.54
N LEU A 223 15.35 0.58 -1.11
CA LEU A 223 16.38 1.60 -1.28
C LEU A 223 16.49 2.57 -0.09
N ARG A 224 15.56 2.52 0.87
CA ARG A 224 15.69 3.33 2.08
C ARG A 224 16.98 2.99 2.83
N PRO A 225 17.62 3.96 3.49
CA PRO A 225 18.72 3.68 4.40
C PRO A 225 18.31 2.67 5.48
N CYS A 226 19.20 1.75 5.81
CA CYS A 226 18.99 0.77 6.87
C CYS A 226 20.24 0.64 7.73
N ARG A 227 20.17 -0.12 8.83
CA ARG A 227 21.30 -0.26 9.77
C ARG A 227 22.57 -0.78 9.09
N SER A 228 22.44 -1.75 8.20
CA SER A 228 23.55 -2.37 7.48
C SER A 228 24.08 -1.52 6.33
N LEU A 229 23.24 -0.64 5.76
CA LEU A 229 23.58 0.26 4.67
C LEU A 229 23.05 1.67 4.99
N PRO A 230 23.71 2.38 5.92
CA PRO A 230 23.26 3.70 6.37
C PRO A 230 23.48 4.77 5.31
N LYS A 231 24.44 4.57 4.40
CA LYS A 231 24.70 5.43 3.25
C LYS A 231 24.40 4.67 1.97
N ARG A 232 23.62 5.29 1.09
CA ARG A 232 23.28 4.79 -0.25
C ARG A 232 24.16 5.45 -1.31
N THR A 233 24.37 4.74 -2.40
CA THR A 233 25.09 5.27 -3.57
C THR A 233 24.25 6.34 -4.27
N MET A 234 24.90 7.19 -5.06
CA MET A 234 24.23 8.22 -5.86
C MET A 234 23.15 7.63 -6.79
N SER A 235 23.45 6.50 -7.44
CA SER A 235 22.51 5.80 -8.32
C SER A 235 21.26 5.34 -7.57
N GLU A 236 21.45 4.72 -6.39
CA GLU A 236 20.33 4.28 -5.55
C GLU A 236 19.47 5.45 -5.06
N LEU A 237 20.08 6.60 -4.74
CA LEU A 237 19.34 7.80 -4.33
C LEU A 237 18.53 8.41 -5.48
N ILE A 238 19.07 8.43 -6.70
CA ILE A 238 18.35 8.83 -7.91
C ILE A 238 17.16 7.89 -8.17
N GLU A 239 17.39 6.59 -8.01
CA GLU A 239 16.37 5.57 -8.13
C GLU A 239 15.25 5.69 -7.07
N LEU A 240 15.62 6.02 -5.83
CA LEU A 240 14.69 6.29 -4.74
C LEU A 240 13.84 7.53 -5.05
N TRP A 241 14.46 8.60 -5.54
CA TRP A 241 13.80 9.83 -5.98
C TRP A 241 12.78 9.56 -7.09
N HIS A 242 13.18 8.86 -8.16
CA HIS A 242 12.27 8.50 -9.24
C HIS A 242 11.11 7.62 -8.77
N SER A 243 11.37 6.69 -7.85
CA SER A 243 10.32 5.85 -7.28
C SER A 243 9.29 6.69 -6.51
N ALA A 244 9.75 7.65 -5.72
CA ALA A 244 8.88 8.54 -4.96
C ALA A 244 8.06 9.48 -5.86
N LEU A 245 8.67 10.05 -6.89
CA LEU A 245 7.98 10.88 -7.88
C LEU A 245 6.96 10.08 -8.70
N GLY A 246 7.31 8.86 -9.12
CA GLY A 246 6.39 7.97 -9.81
C GLY A 246 5.15 7.67 -8.98
N PHE A 247 5.33 7.36 -7.70
CA PHE A 247 4.21 7.07 -6.80
C PHE A 247 3.33 8.30 -6.59
N THR A 248 3.95 9.46 -6.36
CA THR A 248 3.25 10.75 -6.24
C THR A 248 2.45 11.06 -7.51
N GLY A 249 3.02 10.80 -8.68
CA GLY A 249 2.36 10.97 -9.96
C GLY A 249 1.13 10.07 -10.12
N ILE A 250 1.21 8.80 -9.71
CA ILE A 250 0.05 7.88 -9.69
C ILE A 250 -1.04 8.42 -8.76
N TYR A 251 -0.69 8.76 -7.51
CA TYR A 251 -1.68 9.23 -6.54
C TYR A 251 -2.33 10.55 -6.93
N ARG A 252 -1.56 11.48 -7.49
CA ARG A 252 -2.10 12.73 -8.07
C ARG A 252 -3.15 12.42 -9.15
N ARG A 253 -2.84 11.52 -10.10
CA ARG A 253 -3.82 11.13 -11.13
C ARG A 253 -5.07 10.49 -10.54
N LEU A 254 -4.93 9.64 -9.53
CA LEU A 254 -6.08 9.02 -8.85
C LEU A 254 -6.96 10.06 -8.14
N VAL A 255 -6.37 11.10 -7.54
CA VAL A 255 -7.08 12.24 -6.96
C VAL A 255 -7.80 13.05 -8.06
N GLU A 256 -7.11 13.42 -9.12
CA GLU A 256 -7.64 14.23 -10.23
C GLU A 256 -8.80 13.54 -10.96
N THR A 257 -8.74 12.22 -11.08
CA THR A 257 -9.79 11.38 -11.72
C THR A 257 -10.88 10.92 -10.76
N ASN A 258 -10.87 11.39 -9.50
CA ASN A 258 -11.80 10.96 -8.45
C ASN A 258 -11.87 9.42 -8.27
N SER A 259 -10.75 8.75 -8.48
CA SER A 259 -10.63 7.27 -8.44
C SER A 259 -9.89 6.79 -7.19
N ILE A 260 -9.54 7.69 -6.26
CA ILE A 260 -8.86 7.35 -5.01
C ILE A 260 -9.87 7.13 -3.87
N PHE A 261 -9.64 6.07 -3.10
CA PHE A 261 -10.23 5.91 -1.78
C PHE A 261 -9.22 6.38 -0.73
N TYR A 262 -9.58 7.41 0.03
CA TYR A 262 -8.74 7.92 1.12
C TYR A 262 -8.93 7.04 2.36
N VAL A 263 -8.17 5.96 2.40
CA VAL A 263 -8.05 5.08 3.57
C VAL A 263 -6.73 5.35 4.28
N GLN A 264 -6.69 5.08 5.58
CA GLN A 264 -5.50 5.27 6.43
C GLN A 264 -4.23 4.71 5.79
N VAL A 265 -4.29 3.47 5.28
CA VAL A 265 -3.17 2.81 4.58
C VAL A 265 -2.66 3.61 3.39
N ALA A 266 -3.56 4.25 2.62
CA ALA A 266 -3.19 5.08 1.48
C ALA A 266 -2.49 6.37 1.95
N CYS A 267 -2.98 6.99 3.02
CA CYS A 267 -2.34 8.16 3.64
C CYS A 267 -0.94 7.84 4.17
N GLU A 268 -0.75 6.69 4.81
CA GLU A 268 0.56 6.24 5.31
C GLU A 268 1.55 6.03 4.16
N LYS A 269 1.12 5.41 3.05
CA LYS A 269 1.98 5.25 1.85
C LYS A 269 2.39 6.60 1.27
N VAL A 270 1.48 7.58 1.20
CA VAL A 270 1.78 8.94 0.72
C VAL A 270 2.76 9.64 1.67
N TYR A 271 2.55 9.53 2.98
CA TYR A 271 3.46 10.07 3.98
C TYR A 271 4.89 9.50 3.81
N TRP A 272 5.02 8.18 3.69
CA TRP A 272 6.30 7.51 3.43
C TRP A 272 6.95 7.99 2.13
N THR A 273 6.16 8.10 1.07
CA THR A 273 6.63 8.59 -0.23
C THR A 273 7.21 10.00 -0.11
N GLY A 274 6.53 10.89 0.61
CA GLY A 274 7.01 12.25 0.88
C GLY A 274 8.34 12.25 1.65
N LEU A 275 8.47 11.39 2.67
CA LEU A 275 9.71 11.25 3.42
C LEU A 275 10.87 10.76 2.54
N MET A 276 10.62 9.78 1.66
CA MET A 276 11.63 9.26 0.73
C MET A 276 12.03 10.29 -0.32
N ALA A 277 11.08 11.08 -0.83
CA ALA A 277 11.35 12.18 -1.74
C ALA A 277 12.24 13.25 -1.08
N LEU A 278 11.89 13.69 0.13
CA LEU A 278 12.68 14.69 0.86
C LEU A 278 14.08 14.18 1.21
N TYR A 279 14.17 12.93 1.68
CA TYR A 279 15.45 12.31 2.02
C TYR A 279 16.36 12.21 0.79
N SER A 280 15.86 11.68 -0.33
CA SER A 280 16.65 11.54 -1.56
C SER A 280 17.03 12.90 -2.14
N PHE A 281 16.12 13.87 -2.17
CA PHE A 281 16.40 15.24 -2.60
C PHE A 281 17.57 15.85 -1.82
N TRP A 282 17.49 15.81 -0.49
CA TRP A 282 18.52 16.41 0.35
C TRP A 282 19.85 15.68 0.21
N SER A 283 19.81 14.34 0.20
CA SER A 283 21.03 13.51 0.08
C SER A 283 21.71 13.63 -1.28
N LEU A 284 20.97 13.92 -2.35
CA LEU A 284 21.53 14.18 -3.68
C LEU A 284 22.10 15.61 -3.78
N ARG A 285 21.57 16.55 -3.00
CA ARG A 285 22.03 17.95 -2.95
C ARG A 285 23.33 18.08 -2.16
N THR A 286 23.38 17.48 -0.98
CA THR A 286 24.58 17.45 -0.16
C THR A 286 25.42 16.27 -0.64
N GLY A 287 26.49 16.53 -1.40
CA GLY A 287 27.39 15.47 -1.88
C GLY A 287 27.95 14.62 -0.73
N PRO A 288 28.66 13.53 -1.01
CA PRO A 288 29.24 12.63 0.01
C PRO A 288 30.09 13.36 1.06
N ASP A 289 30.64 14.50 0.67
CA ASP A 289 31.59 15.33 1.41
C ASP A 289 30.89 16.49 2.17
N GLY A 290 29.56 16.58 2.08
CA GLY A 290 28.76 17.65 2.69
C GLY A 290 28.77 18.97 1.92
N SER A 291 29.44 19.05 0.76
CA SER A 291 29.38 20.20 -0.14
C SER A 291 28.02 20.29 -0.84
N SER A 292 27.44 21.50 -0.87
CA SER A 292 26.24 21.79 -1.66
C SER A 292 26.67 22.06 -3.10
N ASP A 293 26.19 21.27 -4.06
CA ASP A 293 26.37 21.55 -5.49
C ASP A 293 25.06 22.04 -6.10
N ASP A 294 24.99 23.34 -6.38
CA ASP A 294 23.82 24.00 -6.95
C ASP A 294 23.54 23.54 -8.40
N LEU A 295 24.56 23.07 -9.13
CA LEU A 295 24.39 22.55 -10.50
C LEU A 295 23.67 21.19 -10.50
N HIS A 296 24.02 20.32 -9.53
CA HIS A 296 23.31 19.06 -9.31
C HIS A 296 21.85 19.30 -8.89
N THR A 297 21.59 20.33 -8.09
CA THR A 297 20.24 20.73 -7.69
C THR A 297 19.37 21.13 -8.89
N LEU A 298 19.95 21.87 -9.85
CA LEU A 298 19.25 22.23 -11.09
C LEU A 298 18.88 20.99 -11.93
N ASN A 299 19.79 20.02 -12.03
CA ASN A 299 19.53 18.78 -12.75
C ASN A 299 18.42 17.95 -12.09
N ILE A 300 18.39 17.85 -10.76
CA ILE A 300 17.31 17.16 -10.03
C ILE A 300 15.95 17.85 -10.27
N TRP A 301 15.92 19.18 -10.26
CA TRP A 301 14.73 19.97 -10.57
C TRP A 301 14.24 19.73 -12.00
N VAL A 302 15.13 19.81 -12.99
CA VAL A 302 14.81 19.54 -14.40
C VAL A 302 14.31 18.10 -14.59
N MET A 303 14.91 17.12 -13.89
CA MET A 303 14.46 15.73 -13.90
C MET A 303 13.06 15.60 -13.28
N SER A 304 12.76 16.36 -12.22
CA SER A 304 11.45 16.36 -11.57
C SER A 304 10.34 16.94 -12.47
N GLU A 305 10.60 18.04 -13.17
CA GLU A 305 9.65 18.64 -14.11
C GLU A 305 9.35 17.70 -15.28
N ARG A 306 10.38 17.00 -15.78
CA ARG A 306 10.24 16.01 -16.85
C ARG A 306 9.46 14.78 -16.39
N ALA A 307 9.73 14.27 -15.18
CA ALA A 307 9.03 13.12 -14.62
C ALA A 307 7.57 13.43 -14.27
N MET A 308 7.25 14.67 -13.88
CA MET A 308 5.90 15.13 -13.57
C MET A 308 5.07 15.50 -14.80
N GLY A 309 5.71 15.68 -15.97
CA GLY A 309 5.13 15.68 -17.31
C GLY A 309 4.09 16.77 -17.60
N ALA A 310 4.52 17.82 -18.32
CA ALA A 310 3.75 18.59 -19.30
C ALA A 310 2.28 18.91 -18.94
N GLY A 311 2.08 19.74 -17.92
CA GLY A 311 0.76 20.28 -17.58
C GLY A 311 0.89 21.62 -16.87
N LYS A 312 1.01 22.69 -17.66
CA LYS A 312 1.08 24.11 -17.27
C LYS A 312 2.43 24.59 -16.70
N ALA A 313 3.30 24.98 -17.62
CA ALA A 313 4.14 26.16 -17.41
C ALA A 313 3.24 27.40 -17.34
N THR A 314 2.66 27.71 -16.18
CA THR A 314 2.25 29.08 -15.86
C THR A 314 2.16 29.24 -14.35
N LEU A 315 2.82 30.29 -13.86
CA LEU A 315 2.83 30.86 -12.50
C LEU A 315 3.92 30.30 -11.58
N LEU A 316 5.08 30.97 -11.56
CA LEU A 316 5.43 31.92 -10.49
C LEU A 316 6.80 32.55 -10.80
N THR A 317 6.77 33.69 -11.48
CA THR A 317 7.78 34.74 -11.31
C THR A 317 7.06 35.95 -10.75
N LEU A 318 7.54 36.40 -9.59
CA LEU A 318 7.00 37.38 -8.64
C LEU A 318 5.97 36.82 -7.65
#